data_AF-F9S6P8-F1
#
_entry.id   AF-F9S6P8-F1
#
_cell.length_a   1.000
_cell.length_b   1.000
_cell.length_c   1.000
_cell.angle_alpha   90.00
_cell.angle_beta   90.00
_cell.angle_gamma   90.00
#
_symmetry.space_group_name_H-M   'P 1'
#
loop_
_entity.id
_entity.type
_entity.pdbx_description
1 polymer ?
#
loop_
_entity_poly.entity_id
_entity_poly.type
_entity_poly.pdbx_seq_one_letter_code
_entity_poly.pdbx_strand_id
1 'polypeptide(L)' 'MVLTIEPGVYLNGIGGARVEDTLVITKTGCKSLTKLPRELRNLNEIQKPEIL' A
#
# COMPACT_ATOMS: atom_id res chain seq x y z
N MET A 1 15.00 11.56 5.06
CA MET A 1 15.18 10.26 4.37
C MET A 1 13.83 9.79 3.89
N VAL A 2 13.76 9.20 2.70
CA VAL A 2 12.54 8.58 2.15
C VAL A 2 12.86 7.11 1.88
N LEU A 3 11.94 6.21 2.21
CA LEU A 3 12.09 4.77 2.02
C LEU A 3 10.75 4.09 1.73
N THR A 4 10.81 2.90 1.16
CA THR A 4 9.68 1.99 1.00
C THR A 4 9.64 0.98 2.14
N ILE A 5 8.44 0.65 2.60
CA ILE A 5 8.17 -0.50 3.47
C ILE A 5 7.25 -1.42 2.70
N GLU A 6 7.74 -2.59 2.31
CA GLU A 6 7.09 -3.45 1.31
C GLU A 6 7.06 -4.94 1.67
N PRO A 7 6.46 -5.34 2.82
CA PRO A 7 6.32 -6.74 3.17
C PRO A 7 5.52 -7.52 2.11
N GLY A 8 5.95 -8.75 1.84
CA GLY A 8 5.28 -9.64 0.90
C GLY A 8 5.24 -11.09 1.36
N VAL A 9 4.20 -11.79 0.93
CA VAL A 9 4.01 -13.24 1.11
C VAL A 9 3.89 -13.89 -0.25
N TYR A 10 4.62 -14.99 -0.45
CA TYR A 10 4.70 -15.69 -1.72
C TYR A 10 4.46 -17.18 -1.51
N LEU A 11 3.56 -17.75 -2.31
CA LEU A 11 3.19 -19.15 -2.31
C LEU A 11 3.57 -19.76 -3.66
N ASN A 12 4.42 -20.78 -3.61
CA ASN A 12 4.91 -21.43 -4.82
C ASN A 12 3.75 -22.01 -5.65
N GLY A 13 3.77 -21.78 -6.96
CA GLY A 13 2.73 -22.23 -7.89
C GLY A 13 1.39 -21.50 -7.83
N ILE A 14 1.20 -20.54 -6.90
CA ILE A 14 -0.05 -19.78 -6.75
C ILE A 14 0.17 -18.30 -7.07
N GLY A 15 1.25 -17.71 -6.55
CA GLY A 15 1.58 -16.30 -6.71
C GLY A 15 2.01 -15.65 -5.41
N GLY A 16 1.87 -14.34 -5.30
CA GLY A 16 2.19 -13.62 -4.07
C GLY A 16 1.51 -12.27 -4.00
N ALA A 17 1.51 -11.71 -2.80
CA ALA A 17 1.00 -10.38 -2.52
C ALA A 17 2.09 -9.57 -1.82
N ARG A 18 2.25 -8.31 -2.20
CA ARG A 18 3.12 -7.33 -1.55
C ARG A 18 2.30 -6.06 -1.31
N VAL A 19 2.39 -5.53 -0.09
CA VAL A 19 1.77 -4.25 0.26
C VAL A 19 2.89 -3.25 0.49
N GLU A 20 2.88 -2.16 -0.25
CA GLU A 20 3.95 -1.17 -0.26
C GLU A 20 3.48 0.19 0.24
N ASP A 21 4.27 0.78 1.13
CA ASP A 21 4.08 2.14 1.63
C ASP A 21 5.36 2.95 1.46
N THR A 22 5.25 4.18 0.93
CA THR A 22 6.37 5.12 0.86
C THR A 22 6.32 6.05 2.06
N LEU A 23 7.38 6.05 2.87
CA LEU A 23 7.48 6.82 4.10
C LEU A 23 8.56 7.89 4.01
N VAL A 24 8.28 9.07 4.57
CA VAL A 24 9.30 10.06 4.91
C VAL A 24 9.60 10.00 6.41
N ILE A 25 10.87 9.87 6.76
CA ILE A 25 11.32 9.93 8.16
C ILE A 25 11.28 11.38 8.65
N THR A 26 10.68 11.61 9.80
CA THR A 26 10.56 12.89 10.50
C THR A 26 11.38 12.85 11.80
N LYS A 27 11.45 13.97 12.52
CA LYS A 27 12.22 14.07 13.77
C LYS A 27 11.74 13.09 14.85
N THR A 28 10.46 12.71 14.85
CA THR A 28 9.83 11.91 15.91
C THR A 28 9.25 10.59 15.41
N GLY A 29 9.50 10.21 14.15
CA GLY A 29 8.95 8.98 13.57
C GLY A 29 8.96 9.02 12.05
N CYS A 30 7.82 8.65 11.44
CA CYS A 30 7.64 8.68 10.00
C CYS A 30 6.23 9.14 9.62
N LYS A 31 6.07 9.59 8.37
CA LYS A 31 4.79 9.92 7.77
C LYS A 31 4.66 9.18 6.45
N SER A 32 3.52 8.52 6.23
CA SER A 32 3.22 7.92 4.94
C SER A 32 2.89 8.98 3.89
N LEU A 33 3.44 8.78 2.69
CA LEU A 33 3.13 9.50 1.47
C LEU A 33 2.13 8.73 0.59
N THR A 34 1.96 7.43 0.83
CA THR A 34 0.97 6.58 0.12
C THR A 34 -0.45 6.81 0.66
N LYS A 35 -1.37 7.19 -0.23
CA LYS A 35 -2.76 7.52 0.11
C LYS A 35 -3.76 6.38 -0.12
N LEU A 36 -3.30 5.22 -0.55
CA LEU A 36 -4.18 4.07 -0.75
C LEU A 36 -4.74 3.57 0.59
N PRO A 37 -6.00 3.08 0.60
CA PRO A 37 -6.56 2.44 1.78
C PRO A 37 -5.75 1.18 2.14
N ARG A 38 -5.58 0.94 3.44
CA ARG A 38 -4.85 -0.21 3.98
C ARG A 38 -5.75 -1.36 4.42
N GLU A 39 -7.06 -1.12 4.41
CA GLU A 39 -8.08 -2.11 4.71
C GLU A 39 -8.22 -3.08 3.54
N LEU A 40 -8.54 -4.34 3.85
CA LEU A 40 -8.98 -5.28 2.82
C LEU A 40 -10.32 -4.79 2.27
N ARG A 41 -10.34 -4.48 0.98
CA ARG A 41 -11.51 -3.96 0.28
C ARG A 41 -11.75 -4.77 -0.99
N ASN A 42 -13.01 -4.85 -1.40
CA ASN A 42 -13.32 -5.45 -2.69
C ASN A 42 -12.86 -4.50 -3.81
N LEU A 43 -12.09 -5.00 -4.77
CA LEU A 43 -11.60 -4.18 -5.88
C LEU A 43 -12.74 -3.54 -6.69
N ASN A 44 -13.88 -4.23 -6.78
CA ASN A 44 -15.06 -3.74 -7.49
C ASN A 44 -15.69 -2.52 -6.81
N GLU A 45 -15.43 -2.30 -5.52
CA GLU A 45 -15.89 -1.12 -4.77
C GLU A 45 -14.97 0.09 -4.96
N ILE A 46 -13.70 -0.14 -5.32
CA ILE A 46 -12.67 0.90 -5.47
C ILE A 46 -12.65 1.47 -6.91
N GLN A 47 -13.14 0.70 -7.90
CA GLN A 47 -13.09 1.08 -9.32
C GLN A 47 -14.21 2.00 -9.80
N LYS A 48 -15.11 2.51 -8.95
CA LYS A 48 -16.05 3.53 -9.40
C LYS A 48 -15.25 4.81 -9.69
N PRO A 49 -15.12 5.24 -10.95
CA PRO A 49 -14.61 6.58 -11.19
C PRO A 49 -15.63 7.51 -10.54
N GLU A 50 -15.18 8.43 -9.71
CA GLU A 50 -15.95 9.66 -9.51
C GLU A 50 -16.07 10.27 -10.91
N ILE A 51 -17.22 10.06 -11.55
CA ILE A 51 -17.58 10.69 -12.81
C ILE A 51 -17.61 12.19 -12.50
N LEU A 52 -16.56 12.89 -12.93
CA LEU A 52 -16.60 14.32 -13.24
C LEU A 52 -17.22 14.50 -14.63
#